data_AF-A0A6M1MJU9-F1
#
_entry.id   AF-A0A6M1MJU9-F1
#
_cell.length_a   1.000
_cell.length_b   1.000
_cell.length_c   1.000
_cell.angle_alpha   90.00
_cell.angle_beta   90.00
_cell.angle_gamma   90.00
#
_symmetry.space_group_name_H-M   'P 1'
#
loop_
_entity.id
_entity.type
_entity.pdbx_description
1 polymer ?
#
loop_
_entity_poly.entity_id
_entity_poly.type
_entity_poly.pdbx_seq_one_letter_code
_entity_poly.pdbx_strand_id
1 'polypeptide(L)'
;MVAEWMESMQTREERAEFWRDHVAILGDAFLDRGIAPEVIDAILADHFRRVREIHLARQGKPKKRQRPAVDLDAPPAIGTEMMIGRRLARLVEVRPHVRRDGTPTVLLVWNTPDGMFTSGLRSGIYRVREETSNARG
;
A
#
# COMPACT_ATOMS: atom_id res chain seq x y z
N MET A 1 4.23 4.61 -17.26
CA MET A 1 3.48 3.93 -18.34
C MET A 1 3.05 2.51 -17.97
N VAL A 2 3.89 1.45 -18.01
CA VAL A 2 3.42 0.06 -17.69
C VAL A 2 2.98 -0.12 -16.23
N ALA A 3 3.71 0.48 -15.28
CA ALA A 3 3.38 0.38 -13.86
C ALA A 3 2.04 1.05 -13.50
N GLU A 4 1.76 2.22 -14.09
CA GLU A 4 0.49 2.96 -13.91
C GLU A 4 -0.69 2.19 -14.53
N TRP A 5 -0.48 1.52 -15.67
CA TRP A 5 -1.49 0.66 -16.28
C TRP A 5 -1.79 -0.59 -15.43
N MET A 6 -0.75 -1.23 -14.88
CA MET A 6 -0.93 -2.35 -13.96
C MET A 6 -1.64 -1.96 -12.65
N GLU A 7 -1.49 -0.72 -12.19
CA GLU A 7 -2.22 -0.17 -11.04
C GLU A 7 -3.70 0.08 -11.35
N SER A 8 -4.06 0.27 -12.63
CA SER A 8 -5.46 0.41 -13.06
C SER A 8 -6.20 -0.92 -13.22
N MET A 9 -5.48 -2.04 -13.34
CA MET A 9 -6.07 -3.39 -13.40
C MET A 9 -6.58 -3.82 -12.02
N GLN A 10 -7.87 -4.11 -11.91
CA GLN A 10 -8.53 -4.31 -10.62
C GLN A 10 -8.31 -5.71 -10.06
N THR A 11 -8.18 -6.73 -10.91
CA THR A 11 -8.15 -8.13 -10.49
C THR A 11 -6.80 -8.81 -10.69
N ARG A 12 -6.61 -9.96 -10.05
CA ARG A 12 -5.40 -10.78 -10.21
C ARG A 12 -5.40 -11.50 -11.55
N GLU A 13 -6.56 -11.93 -12.01
CA GLU A 13 -6.78 -12.59 -13.29
C GLU A 13 -6.40 -11.66 -14.45
N GLU A 14 -6.88 -10.41 -14.46
CA GLU A 14 -6.56 -9.41 -15.50
C GLU A 14 -5.04 -9.16 -15.60
N ARG A 15 -4.36 -9.05 -14.45
CA ARG A 15 -2.90 -8.87 -14.43
C ARG A 15 -2.18 -10.10 -14.99
N ALA A 16 -2.66 -11.30 -14.70
CA ALA A 16 -2.06 -12.53 -15.21
C ALA A 16 -2.27 -12.70 -16.73
N GLU A 17 -3.43 -12.30 -17.23
CA GLU A 17 -3.73 -12.25 -18.66
C GLU A 17 -2.82 -11.26 -19.39
N PHE A 18 -2.72 -10.02 -18.90
CA PHE A 18 -1.81 -9.01 -19.46
C PHE A 18 -0.36 -9.51 -19.57
N TRP A 19 0.15 -10.18 -18.53
CA TRP A 19 1.53 -10.70 -18.56
C TRP A 19 1.71 -11.82 -19.58
N ARG A 20 0.71 -12.68 -19.80
CA ARG A 20 0.77 -13.71 -20.84
C ARG A 20 0.81 -13.09 -22.23
N ASP A 21 -0.09 -12.14 -22.50
CA ASP A 21 -0.16 -11.45 -23.79
C ASP A 21 1.11 -10.65 -24.06
N HIS A 22 1.63 -9.97 -23.04
CA HIS A 22 2.86 -9.20 -23.16
C HIS A 22 4.07 -10.09 -23.53
N VAL A 23 4.17 -11.27 -22.93
CA VAL A 23 5.25 -12.24 -23.23
C VAL A 23 5.10 -12.79 -24.65
N ALA A 24 3.88 -13.10 -25.08
CA ALA A 24 3.62 -13.55 -26.45
C ALA A 24 4.03 -12.48 -27.48
N ILE A 25 3.58 -11.23 -27.29
CA ILE A 25 3.92 -10.11 -28.17
C ILE A 25 5.44 -9.88 -28.25
N LEU A 26 6.16 -9.99 -27.13
CA LEU A 26 7.61 -9.88 -27.12
C LEU A 26 8.28 -11.04 -27.86
N GLY A 27 7.78 -12.27 -27.70
CA GLY A 27 8.25 -13.44 -28.44
C GLY A 27 8.10 -13.25 -29.94
N ASP A 28 6.91 -12.87 -30.40
CA ASP A 28 6.63 -12.59 -31.81
C ASP A 28 7.54 -11.48 -32.36
N ALA A 29 7.71 -10.40 -31.60
CA ALA A 29 8.59 -9.30 -31.97
C ALA A 29 10.07 -9.72 -32.12
N PHE A 30 10.54 -10.71 -31.36
CA PHE A 30 11.89 -11.26 -31.53
C PHE A 30 11.99 -12.18 -32.74
N LEU A 31 10.97 -12.99 -32.99
CA LEU A 31 10.89 -13.85 -34.19
C LEU A 31 10.88 -13.00 -35.46
N ASP A 32 10.12 -11.91 -35.49
CA ASP A 32 10.06 -10.96 -36.61
C ASP A 32 11.42 -10.30 -36.91
N ARG A 33 12.30 -10.24 -35.90
CA ARG A 33 13.68 -9.73 -36.03
C ARG A 33 14.68 -10.80 -36.43
N GLY A 34 14.21 -12.02 -36.74
CA GLY A 34 15.03 -13.14 -37.14
C GLY A 34 15.85 -13.75 -36.00
N ILE A 35 15.47 -13.49 -34.74
CA ILE A 35 16.12 -14.15 -33.60
C ILE A 35 15.65 -15.60 -33.56
N ALA A 36 16.61 -16.51 -33.47
CA ALA A 36 16.31 -17.94 -33.39
C ALA A 36 15.47 -18.26 -32.14
N PRO A 37 14.44 -19.13 -32.24
CA PRO A 37 13.56 -19.47 -31.12
C PRO A 37 14.32 -19.91 -29.86
N GLU A 38 15.40 -20.68 -30.03
CA GLU A 38 16.21 -21.19 -28.92
C GLU A 38 16.91 -20.05 -28.16
N VAL A 39 17.26 -18.98 -28.86
CA VAL A 39 17.84 -17.78 -28.27
C VAL A 39 16.78 -16.97 -27.53
N ILE A 40 15.57 -16.88 -28.07
CA ILE A 40 14.43 -16.22 -27.41
C ILE A 40 14.09 -16.95 -26.10
N ASP A 41 13.99 -18.27 -26.15
CA ASP A 41 13.72 -19.11 -24.97
C ASP A 41 14.80 -18.92 -23.90
N ALA A 42 16.08 -18.90 -24.29
CA ALA A 42 17.18 -18.65 -23.36
C ALA A 42 17.09 -17.26 -22.70
N ILE A 43 16.75 -16.22 -23.48
CA ILE A 43 16.58 -14.84 -22.98
C ILE A 43 15.41 -14.77 -21.99
N LEU A 44 14.25 -15.34 -22.36
CA LEU A 44 13.06 -15.32 -21.51
C LEU A 44 13.30 -16.12 -20.22
N ALA A 45 13.93 -17.30 -20.31
CA ALA A 45 14.28 -18.10 -19.14
C ALA A 45 15.20 -17.35 -18.17
N ASP A 46 16.25 -16.68 -18.68
CA ASP A 46 17.15 -15.87 -17.85
C ASP A 46 16.41 -14.68 -17.22
N HIS A 47 15.54 -14.01 -17.98
CA HIS A 47 14.72 -12.92 -17.49
C HIS A 47 13.82 -13.35 -16.33
N PHE A 48 13.04 -14.43 -16.50
CA PHE A 48 12.14 -14.93 -15.46
C PHE A 48 12.90 -15.40 -14.22
N ARG A 49 14.07 -16.03 -14.39
CA ARG A 49 14.95 -16.40 -13.28
C ARG A 49 15.35 -15.18 -12.45
N ARG A 50 15.84 -14.10 -13.09
CA ARG A 50 16.21 -12.85 -12.40
C ARG A 50 15.02 -12.18 -11.72
N VAL A 51 13.86 -12.13 -12.38
CA VAL A 51 12.64 -11.58 -11.79
C VAL A 51 12.26 -12.35 -10.53
N ARG A 52 12.32 -13.69 -10.56
CA ARG A 52 12.06 -14.55 -9.41
C ARG A 52 13.05 -14.30 -8.27
N GLU A 53 14.35 -14.21 -8.57
CA GLU A 53 15.39 -13.90 -7.59
C GLU A 53 15.14 -12.55 -6.91
N ILE A 54 14.81 -11.50 -7.68
CA ILE A 54 14.46 -10.19 -7.14
C ILE A 54 13.20 -10.27 -6.27
N HIS A 55 12.18 -11.02 -6.70
CA HIS A 55 10.95 -11.21 -5.94
C HIS A 55 11.22 -11.90 -4.60
N LEU A 56 11.99 -12.99 -4.59
CA LEU A 56 12.39 -13.70 -3.38
C LEU A 56 13.24 -12.81 -2.45
N ALA A 57 14.18 -12.06 -3.01
CA ALA A 57 14.98 -11.09 -2.25
C ALA A 57 14.13 -9.97 -1.63
N ARG A 58 12.99 -9.62 -2.24
CA ARG A 58 12.02 -8.67 -1.67
C ARG A 58 11.15 -9.29 -0.58
N GLN A 59 10.83 -10.59 -0.67
CA GLN A 59 10.10 -11.31 0.39
C GLN A 59 10.95 -11.53 1.64
N GLY A 60 12.26 -11.80 1.48
CA GLY A 60 13.19 -12.05 2.58
C GLY A 60 13.73 -10.79 3.28
N LYS A 61 13.52 -9.60 2.70
CA LYS A 61 13.85 -8.34 3.39
C LYS A 61 12.73 -8.02 4.37
N PRO A 62 13.00 -7.76 5.66
CA PRO A 62 11.99 -7.20 6.54
C PRO A 62 11.49 -5.94 5.85
N LYS A 63 10.17 -5.88 5.55
CA LYS A 63 9.55 -4.67 5.00
C LYS A 63 10.05 -3.53 5.88
N LYS A 64 10.85 -2.63 5.32
CA LYS A 64 11.33 -1.43 6.00
C LYS A 64 10.04 -0.69 6.37
N ARG A 65 9.52 -0.96 7.57
CA ARG A 65 8.46 -0.18 8.18
C ARG A 65 9.14 1.14 8.52
N GLN A 66 9.27 2.02 7.52
CA GLN A 66 9.02 3.43 7.78
C GLN A 66 7.52 3.57 7.98
N ARG A 67 7.02 2.95 9.05
CA ARG A 67 5.83 3.40 9.72
C ARG A 67 6.39 4.23 10.88
N PRO A 68 6.05 5.51 10.99
CA PRO A 68 6.22 6.18 12.27
C PRO A 68 5.59 5.26 13.34
N ALA A 69 6.27 5.11 14.48
CA ALA A 69 5.86 4.29 15.61
C ALA A 69 4.63 4.92 16.29
N VAL A 70 3.56 5.06 15.54
CA VAL A 70 2.27 5.51 16.00
C VAL A 70 1.44 4.25 15.97
N ASP A 71 1.19 3.72 17.16
CA ASP A 71 0.18 2.72 17.37
C ASP A 71 -1.16 3.33 16.93
N LEU A 72 -1.68 2.88 15.78
CA LEU A 72 -2.93 3.37 15.21
C LEU A 72 -4.13 2.55 15.68
N ASP A 73 -3.97 1.71 16.71
CA ASP A 73 -5.10 1.06 17.38
C ASP A 73 -5.86 2.06 18.27
N ALA A 74 -5.24 3.20 18.59
CA ALA A 74 -5.87 4.38 19.19
C ALA A 74 -5.50 5.65 18.39
N PRO A 75 -6.35 6.69 18.38
CA PRO A 75 -5.96 7.99 17.82
C PRO A 75 -4.77 8.56 18.61
N PRO A 76 -3.77 9.17 17.95
CA PRO A 76 -2.66 9.81 18.64
C PRO A 76 -3.14 10.99 19.49
N ALA A 77 -2.36 11.38 20.49
CA ALA A 77 -2.67 12.59 21.26
C ALA A 77 -2.62 13.84 20.38
N ILE A 78 -3.52 14.79 20.61
CA ILE A 78 -3.45 16.12 19.98
C ILE A 78 -2.09 16.73 20.30
N GLY A 79 -1.46 17.35 19.30
CA GLY A 79 -0.09 17.87 19.35
C GLY A 79 0.97 16.91 18.84
N THR A 80 0.63 15.64 18.56
CA THR A 80 1.57 14.66 17.98
C THR A 80 2.08 15.15 16.62
N GLU A 81 3.39 15.14 16.42
CA GLU A 81 4.03 15.51 15.16
C GLU A 81 4.49 14.27 14.39
N MET A 82 4.27 14.26 13.08
CA MET A 82 4.58 13.13 12.22
C MET A 82 5.02 13.59 10.84
N MET A 83 6.00 12.89 10.27
CA MET A 83 6.36 13.09 8.86
C MET A 83 5.34 12.38 7.95
N ILE A 84 4.57 13.16 7.18
CA ILE A 84 3.65 12.67 6.15
C ILE A 84 4.27 13.01 4.78
N GLY A 85 4.83 12.00 4.11
CA GLY A 85 5.63 12.23 2.90
C GLY A 85 6.90 13.02 3.23
N ARG A 86 6.99 14.25 2.70
CA ARG A 86 8.12 15.18 2.97
C ARG A 86 7.76 16.30 3.96
N ARG A 87 6.56 16.24 4.55
CA ARG A 87 6.01 17.32 5.38
C ARG A 87 5.97 16.93 6.85
N LEU A 88 6.31 17.88 7.74
CA LEU A 88 6.02 17.75 9.17
C LEU A 88 4.56 18.18 9.40
N ALA A 89 3.76 17.26 9.93
CA ALA A 89 2.35 17.46 10.21
C ALA A 89 2.10 17.36 11.72
N ARG A 90 1.34 18.29 12.29
CA ARG A 90 0.94 18.28 13.70
C ARG A 90 -0.55 17.93 13.81
N LEU A 91 -0.89 16.94 14.62
CA LEU A 91 -2.28 16.59 14.88
C LEU A 91 -2.92 17.71 15.70
N VAL A 92 -3.98 18.32 15.17
CA VAL A 92 -4.69 19.40 15.87
C VAL A 92 -6.07 18.96 16.35
N GLU A 93 -6.61 17.88 15.77
CA GLU A 93 -7.96 17.45 16.11
C GLU A 93 -8.21 15.98 15.82
N VAL A 94 -9.10 15.39 16.61
CA VAL A 94 -9.55 14.00 16.51
C VAL A 94 -11.08 14.01 16.62
N ARG A 95 -11.80 13.60 15.57
CA ARG A 95 -13.27 13.60 15.54
C ARG A 95 -13.85 12.24 15.19
N PRO A 96 -14.98 11.83 15.78
CA PRO A 96 -15.74 10.69 15.28
C PRO A 96 -16.17 10.89 13.82
N HIS A 97 -16.11 9.83 13.03
CA HIS A 97 -16.53 9.84 11.63
C HIS A 97 -17.15 8.49 11.24
N VAL A 98 -18.06 8.50 10.27
CA VAL A 98 -18.67 7.28 9.73
C VAL A 98 -18.28 7.20 8.26
N ARG A 99 -17.61 6.11 7.89
CA ARG A 99 -17.22 5.87 6.50
C ARG A 99 -18.46 5.67 5.62
N ARG A 100 -18.28 5.73 4.30
CA ARG A 100 -19.36 5.53 3.33
C ARG A 100 -20.06 4.15 3.47
N ASP A 101 -19.34 3.14 3.95
CA ASP A 101 -19.86 1.79 4.22
C ASP A 101 -20.59 1.67 5.57
N GLY A 102 -20.76 2.77 6.32
CA GLY A 102 -21.39 2.79 7.63
C GLY A 102 -20.47 2.43 8.79
N THR A 103 -19.20 2.09 8.53
CA THR A 103 -18.26 1.69 9.59
C THR A 103 -17.82 2.90 10.43
N PRO A 104 -17.99 2.87 11.76
CA PRO A 104 -17.46 3.89 12.66
C PRO A 104 -15.92 3.95 12.62
N THR A 105 -15.39 5.16 12.46
CA THR A 105 -13.96 5.44 12.40
C THR A 105 -13.64 6.79 13.07
N VAL A 106 -12.36 7.11 13.20
CA VAL A 106 -11.91 8.43 13.67
C VAL A 106 -11.29 9.17 12.51
N LEU A 107 -11.64 10.44 12.36
CA LEU A 107 -10.96 11.38 11.48
C LEU A 107 -9.93 12.16 12.27
N LEU A 108 -8.68 12.08 11.83
CA LEU A 108 -7.55 12.85 12.34
C LEU A 108 -7.37 14.08 11.46
N VAL A 109 -7.29 15.26 12.07
CA VAL A 109 -7.06 16.53 11.37
C VAL A 109 -5.65 17.04 11.71
N TRP A 110 -4.85 17.23 10.68
CA TRP A 110 -3.45 17.60 10.73
C TRP A 110 -3.26 19.02 10.21
N ASN A 111 -2.43 19.79 10.88
CA ASN A 111 -1.91 21.05 10.39
C ASN A 111 -0.51 20.85 9.80
N THR A 112 -0.27 21.39 8.62
CA THR A 112 1.04 21.41 7.95
C THR A 112 1.34 22.83 7.48
N PRO A 113 2.58 23.15 7.07
CA PRO A 113 2.91 24.46 6.50
C PRO A 113 2.05 24.85 5.29
N ASP A 114 1.57 23.87 4.53
CA ASP A 114 0.76 24.09 3.32
C ASP A 114 -0.75 24.14 3.61
N GLY A 115 -1.17 23.96 4.87
CA GLY A 115 -2.57 23.97 5.29
C GLY A 115 -3.01 22.70 6.02
N MET A 116 -4.33 22.54 6.09
CA MET A 116 -5.00 21.48 6.85
C MET A 116 -5.23 20.22 6.01
N PHE A 117 -4.93 19.06 6.58
CA PHE A 117 -5.06 17.75 5.97
C PHE A 117 -5.84 16.80 6.88
N THR A 118 -6.58 15.85 6.33
CA THR A 118 -7.31 14.85 7.12
C THR A 118 -6.88 13.42 6.77
N SER A 119 -6.91 12.52 7.75
CA SER A 119 -6.66 11.09 7.55
C SER A 119 -7.59 10.24 8.43
N GLY A 120 -8.09 9.13 7.92
CA GLY A 120 -8.86 8.16 8.72
C GLY A 120 -7.98 7.17 9.47
N LEU A 121 -8.42 6.71 10.65
CA LEU A 121 -7.82 5.57 11.34
C LEU A 121 -8.01 4.29 10.51
N ARG A 122 -6.98 3.45 10.36
CA ARG A 122 -7.07 2.22 9.52
C ARG A 122 -7.84 1.10 10.19
N SER A 123 -7.79 0.98 11.52
CA SER A 123 -8.62 0.08 12.32
C SER A 123 -10.00 0.70 12.58
N GLY A 124 -11.06 -0.11 12.53
CA GLY A 124 -12.37 0.30 13.00
C GLY A 124 -12.33 0.53 14.50
N ILE A 125 -13.14 1.47 15.02
CA ILE A 125 -13.23 1.67 16.46
C ILE A 125 -14.11 0.56 17.03
N TYR A 126 -13.56 -0.30 17.88
CA TYR A 126 -14.37 -1.14 18.75
C TYR A 126 -14.77 -0.32 19.97
N ARG A 127 -16.07 -0.34 20.31
CA ARG A 127 -16.61 0.30 21.51
C ARG A 127 -15.97 -0.37 22.73
N VAL A 128 -15.02 0.31 23.37
CA VAL A 128 -14.55 -0.08 24.70
C VAL A 128 -15.77 0.04 25.62
N ARG A 129 -16.25 -1.08 26.17
CA ARG A 129 -17.23 -1.04 27.25
C ARG A 129 -16.58 -0.26 28.39
N GLU A 130 -17.24 0.80 28.84
CA GLU A 130 -16.94 1.38 30.15
C GLU A 130 -17.00 0.25 31.17
N GLU A 131 -15.85 -0.14 31.71
CA GLU A 131 -15.82 -0.77 33.01
C GLU A 131 -16.27 0.31 34.00
N THR A 132 -17.54 0.21 34.39
CA THR A 132 -18.11 0.91 35.52
C THR A 132 -17.22 0.62 36.73
N SER A 133 -16.36 1.58 37.04
CA SER A 133 -15.64 1.64 38.31
C SER A 133 -16.67 1.94 39.39
N ASN A 134 -17.35 0.89 39.84
CA ASN A 134 -18.17 0.90 41.04
C ASN A 134 -17.20 0.86 42.23
N ALA A 135 -16.58 2.00 42.53
CA ALA A 135 -15.81 2.19 43.74
C ALA A 135 -16.80 2.34 44.90
N ARG A 136 -16.96 1.24 45.67
CA ARG A 136 -17.54 1.25 47.00
C ARG A 136 -16.77 2.25 47.86
N GLY A 137 -17.50 3.19 48.45
CA GLY A 137 -17.13 3.97 49.63
C GLY A 137 -18.38 4.13 50.46
#